data_AF-I8TI29-F1
#
_entry.id   AF-I8TI29-F1
#
_cell.length_a   1.000
_cell.length_b   1.000
_cell.length_c   1.000
_cell.angle_alpha   90.00
_cell.angle_beta   90.00
_cell.angle_gamma   90.00
#
_symmetry.space_group_name_H-M   'P 1'
#
loop_
_entity.id
_entity.type
_entity.pdbx_description
1 polymer ?
#
loop_
_entity_poly.entity_id
_entity_poly.type
_entity_poly.pdbx_seq_one_letter_code
_entity_poly.pdbx_strand_id
1 'polypeptide(L)'
;MISHIAFFFASVLAASLGISVNVNSSNLREVYQFPHGTWVENIAVRSNGNLLVTLVNVPEVWEVFPSAQPGASGARLVHHFTNEGMSTSITEHSPDMFALITPNTVWKMDLNAGREASPVRVATLPAGNLNGMATLDQELGRVAISDSEFGLVWVVIHILERSRSSSGTKPHGEYEGRPISSI
;
A
#
# COMPACT_ATOMS: atom_id res chain seq x y z
N MET A 1 -48.14 -66.27 21.02
CA MET A 1 -46.81 -66.44 21.63
C MET A 1 -45.78 -65.94 20.62
N ILE A 2 -45.30 -64.71 20.82
CA ILE A 2 -43.90 -64.40 21.21
C ILE A 2 -42.95 -64.63 20.02
N SER A 3 -42.73 -63.59 19.21
CA SER A 3 -41.44 -62.89 18.95
C SER A 3 -40.41 -63.74 18.18
N HIS A 4 -39.73 -63.25 17.14
CA HIS A 4 -38.64 -62.27 17.26
C HIS A 4 -38.40 -61.50 15.96
N ILE A 5 -38.27 -60.18 16.14
CA ILE A 5 -37.58 -59.21 15.29
C ILE A 5 -36.06 -59.48 15.35
N ALA A 6 -35.32 -59.23 14.26
CA ALA A 6 -33.90 -58.80 14.17
C ALA A 6 -33.15 -59.50 13.03
N PHE A 7 -32.26 -58.93 12.23
CA PHE A 7 -31.81 -57.55 11.93
C PHE A 7 -31.05 -57.70 10.60
N PHE A 8 -31.32 -56.86 9.61
CA PHE A 8 -30.49 -56.75 8.40
C PHE A 8 -29.18 -56.05 8.78
N PHE A 9 -28.04 -56.72 8.73
CA PHE A 9 -26.74 -56.06 8.73
C PHE A 9 -26.22 -55.98 7.30
N ALA A 10 -26.59 -54.91 6.60
CA ALA A 10 -25.85 -54.45 5.44
C ALA A 10 -24.60 -53.74 5.96
N SER A 11 -23.48 -54.44 6.04
CA SER A 11 -22.18 -53.83 6.29
C SER A 11 -21.76 -53.03 5.06
N VAL A 12 -22.14 -51.75 5.04
CA VAL A 12 -21.55 -50.77 4.12
C VAL A 12 -20.13 -50.51 4.64
N LEU A 13 -19.14 -51.14 4.03
CA LEU A 13 -17.74 -50.76 4.20
C LEU A 13 -17.53 -49.47 3.40
N ALA A 14 -17.94 -48.33 3.97
CA ALA A 14 -17.52 -47.04 3.48
C ALA A 14 -16.02 -46.91 3.79
N ALA A 15 -15.18 -47.25 2.83
CA ALA A 15 -13.80 -46.83 2.86
C ALA A 15 -13.81 -45.30 2.90
N SER A 16 -13.53 -44.72 4.06
CA SER A 16 -13.25 -43.30 4.16
C SER A 16 -11.95 -43.05 3.41
N LEU A 17 -12.04 -42.80 2.11
CA LEU A 17 -11.05 -42.00 1.42
C LEU A 17 -11.07 -40.66 2.15
N GLY A 18 -10.16 -40.50 3.11
CA GLY A 18 -9.81 -39.20 3.62
C GLY A 18 -9.30 -38.42 2.42
N ILE A 19 -10.20 -37.66 1.79
CA ILE A 19 -9.82 -36.62 0.86
C ILE A 19 -8.99 -35.67 1.73
N SER A 20 -7.68 -35.86 1.68
CA SER A 20 -6.75 -34.87 2.18
C SER A 20 -6.95 -33.69 1.24
N VAL A 21 -7.81 -32.77 1.64
CA VAL A 21 -7.90 -31.47 0.98
C VAL A 21 -6.51 -30.89 1.20
N ASN A 22 -5.69 -30.88 0.14
CA ASN A 22 -4.42 -30.22 0.16
C ASN A 22 -4.77 -28.74 0.30
N VAL A 23 -4.84 -28.27 1.55
CA VAL A 23 -5.02 -26.86 1.85
C VAL A 23 -3.83 -26.22 1.18
N ASN A 24 -4.08 -25.54 0.07
CA ASN A 24 -3.05 -24.95 -0.77
C ASN A 24 -2.16 -24.12 0.17
N SER A 25 -1.01 -24.66 0.57
CA SER A 25 -0.09 -23.94 1.43
C SER A 25 0.25 -22.70 0.63
N SER A 26 -0.14 -21.52 1.12
CA SER A 26 0.23 -20.28 0.46
C SER A 26 1.74 -20.34 0.26
N ASN A 27 2.17 -20.29 -1.00
CA ASN A 27 3.58 -20.39 -1.34
C ASN A 27 4.24 -19.07 -0.93
N LEU A 28 4.54 -18.96 0.36
CA LEU A 28 5.27 -17.84 0.94
C LEU A 28 6.71 -17.93 0.43
N ARG A 29 7.12 -16.90 -0.30
CA ARG A 29 8.48 -16.76 -0.79
C ARG A 29 8.99 -15.37 -0.49
N GLU A 30 10.28 -15.28 -0.19
CA GLU A 30 10.98 -14.00 -0.17
C GLU A 30 11.01 -13.44 -1.59
N VAL A 31 10.58 -12.18 -1.73
CA VAL A 31 10.65 -11.45 -3.01
C VAL A 31 11.96 -10.69 -3.10
N TYR A 32 12.33 -9.98 -2.04
CA TYR A 32 13.57 -9.22 -1.93
C TYR A 32 13.89 -8.95 -0.45
N GLN A 33 15.18 -8.94 -0.10
CA GLN A 33 15.65 -8.63 1.24
C GLN A 33 16.55 -7.39 1.19
N PHE A 34 16.13 -6.32 1.86
CA PHE A 34 16.98 -5.14 2.08
C PHE A 34 18.07 -5.44 3.12
N PRO A 35 19.18 -4.68 3.16
CA PRO A 35 20.19 -4.81 4.20
C PRO A 35 19.61 -4.76 5.62
N HIS A 36 20.28 -5.41 6.57
CA HIS A 36 19.89 -5.36 7.97
C HIS A 36 19.84 -3.91 8.47
N GLY A 37 18.78 -3.58 9.21
CA GLY A 37 18.53 -2.23 9.73
C GLY A 37 17.70 -1.35 8.79
N THR A 38 17.35 -1.82 7.58
CA THR A 38 16.34 -1.16 6.75
C THR A 38 14.94 -1.40 7.32
N TRP A 39 14.19 -0.33 7.54
CA TRP A 39 12.78 -0.41 7.94
C TRP A 39 11.91 -0.04 6.74
N VAL A 40 11.41 -1.07 6.06
CA VAL A 40 10.40 -0.96 4.99
C VAL A 40 9.03 -0.75 5.64
N GLU A 41 8.36 0.36 5.31
CA GLU A 41 7.09 0.74 5.95
C GLU A 41 5.90 0.28 5.11
N ASN A 42 5.65 0.92 3.96
CA ASN A 42 4.48 0.68 3.14
C ASN A 42 4.83 0.18 1.75
N ILE A 43 3.78 -0.23 1.03
CA ILE A 43 3.89 -0.86 -0.28
C ILE A 43 2.74 -0.43 -1.19
N ALA A 44 3.07 -0.13 -2.44
CA ALA A 44 2.09 0.00 -3.53
C ALA A 44 2.50 -0.91 -4.70
N VAL A 45 1.53 -1.58 -5.30
CA VAL A 45 1.75 -2.42 -6.49
C VAL A 45 1.63 -1.54 -7.72
N ARG A 46 2.60 -1.60 -8.62
CA ARG A 46 2.52 -0.95 -9.93
C ARG A 46 1.74 -1.82 -10.91
N SER A 47 1.15 -1.19 -11.93
CA SER A 47 0.45 -1.89 -13.03
C SER A 47 1.31 -2.92 -13.77
N ASN A 48 2.64 -2.77 -13.75
CA ASN A 48 3.60 -3.71 -14.35
C ASN A 48 3.98 -4.90 -13.43
N GLY A 49 3.42 -4.98 -12.22
CA GLY A 49 3.69 -6.03 -11.24
C GLY A 49 4.89 -5.77 -10.32
N ASN A 50 5.64 -4.69 -10.52
CA ASN A 50 6.67 -4.27 -9.58
C ASN A 50 6.03 -3.66 -8.32
N LEU A 51 6.83 -3.57 -7.26
CA LEU A 51 6.38 -3.04 -5.97
C LEU A 51 7.13 -1.74 -5.71
N LEU A 52 6.44 -0.69 -5.31
CA LEU A 52 7.04 0.49 -4.71
C LEU A 52 6.97 0.35 -3.20
N VAL A 53 8.07 0.62 -2.51
CA VAL A 53 8.14 0.59 -1.05
C VAL A 53 8.75 1.87 -0.50
N THR A 54 8.27 2.28 0.67
CA THR A 54 8.76 3.44 1.43
C THR A 54 9.64 2.99 2.59
N LEU A 55 10.60 3.83 2.97
CA LEU A 55 11.49 3.58 4.11
C LEU A 55 11.27 4.64 5.20
N VAL A 56 11.12 4.22 6.46
CA VAL A 56 10.93 5.18 7.56
C VAL A 56 12.25 5.66 8.18
N ASN A 57 13.34 4.93 7.97
CA ASN A 57 14.66 5.29 8.47
C ASN A 57 15.43 6.26 7.54
N VAL A 58 14.99 6.40 6.28
CA VAL A 58 15.54 7.33 5.27
C VAL A 58 14.41 7.82 4.35
N PRO A 59 14.45 9.04 3.82
CA PRO A 59 13.35 9.60 3.01
C PRO A 59 13.37 9.08 1.56
N GLU A 60 13.21 7.77 1.37
CA GLU A 60 13.40 7.12 0.07
C GLU A 60 12.20 6.27 -0.35
N VAL A 61 12.00 6.22 -1.67
CA VAL A 61 11.09 5.27 -2.33
C VAL A 61 11.92 4.36 -3.21
N TRP A 62 11.70 3.06 -3.07
CA TRP A 62 12.39 2.01 -3.81
C TRP A 62 11.41 1.22 -4.65
N GLU A 63 11.84 0.80 -5.83
CA GLU A 63 11.12 -0.15 -6.67
C GLU A 63 11.76 -1.53 -6.54
N VAL A 64 10.98 -2.52 -6.14
CA VAL A 64 11.35 -3.92 -6.10
C VAL A 64 10.79 -4.61 -7.35
N PHE A 65 11.62 -5.42 -7.99
CA PHE A 65 11.30 -6.24 -9.16
C PHE A 65 11.11 -7.69 -8.72
N PRO A 66 9.87 -8.19 -8.59
CA PRO A 66 9.64 -9.58 -8.24
C PRO A 66 10.04 -10.49 -9.40
N SER A 67 10.76 -11.57 -9.10
CA SER A 67 11.00 -12.66 -10.06
C SER A 67 10.54 -14.00 -9.49
N ALA A 68 10.08 -14.89 -10.38
CA ALA A 68 9.84 -16.29 -10.04
C ALA A 68 11.14 -17.09 -10.00
N GLN A 69 12.19 -16.61 -10.67
CA GLN A 69 13.50 -17.25 -10.68
C GLN A 69 14.28 -16.85 -9.42
N PRO A 70 14.75 -17.82 -8.60
CA PRO A 70 15.56 -17.53 -7.42
C PRO A 70 16.78 -16.66 -7.79
N GLY A 71 17.00 -15.60 -7.02
CA GLY A 71 18.14 -14.68 -7.22
C GLY A 71 18.01 -13.68 -8.38
N ALA A 72 16.89 -13.68 -9.12
CA ALA A 72 16.65 -12.73 -10.21
C ALA A 72 15.78 -11.53 -9.80
N SER A 73 15.32 -11.49 -8.54
CA SER A 73 14.68 -10.29 -7.99
C SER A 73 15.73 -9.22 -7.69
N GLY A 74 15.33 -7.96 -7.72
CA GLY A 74 16.20 -6.84 -7.37
C GLY A 74 15.41 -5.65 -6.84
N ALA A 75 16.12 -4.60 -6.46
CA ALA A 75 15.51 -3.31 -6.14
C ALA A 75 16.35 -2.16 -6.70
N ARG A 76 15.71 -1.02 -6.97
CA ARG A 76 16.38 0.23 -7.31
C ARG A 76 15.76 1.40 -6.56
N LEU A 77 16.58 2.41 -6.28
CA LEU A 77 16.11 3.69 -5.79
C LEU A 77 15.28 4.37 -6.89
N VAL A 78 14.06 4.80 -6.55
CA VAL A 78 13.19 5.58 -7.43
C VAL A 78 13.39 7.06 -7.16
N HIS A 79 13.37 7.45 -5.88
CA HIS A 79 13.53 8.84 -5.49
C HIS A 79 14.04 8.96 -4.05
N HIS A 80 14.83 10.01 -3.80
CA HIS A 80 15.27 10.44 -2.48
C HIS A 80 14.77 11.87 -2.23
N PHE A 81 13.96 12.07 -1.20
CA PHE A 81 13.40 13.40 -0.88
C PHE A 81 14.41 14.21 -0.06
N THR A 82 15.09 15.14 -0.72
CA THR A 82 16.06 16.01 -0.06
C THR A 82 15.41 16.84 1.05
N ASN A 83 16.07 16.93 2.22
CA ASN A 83 15.63 17.66 3.42
C ASN A 83 14.44 17.05 4.18
N GLU A 84 13.99 15.86 3.81
CA GLU A 84 12.99 15.11 4.57
C GLU A 84 13.67 14.10 5.50
N GLY A 85 12.98 13.68 6.56
CA GLY A 85 13.53 12.71 7.53
C GLY A 85 13.18 11.25 7.23
N MET A 86 12.05 11.01 6.56
CA MET A 86 11.48 9.68 6.35
C MET A 86 10.44 9.69 5.22
N SER A 87 10.06 8.51 4.72
CA SER A 87 8.85 8.31 3.93
C SER A 87 7.99 7.23 4.59
N THR A 88 6.75 7.56 4.94
CA THR A 88 5.89 6.62 5.67
C THR A 88 5.03 5.85 4.70
N SER A 89 4.13 6.50 3.97
CA SER A 89 3.11 5.81 3.18
C SER A 89 3.10 6.15 1.70
N ILE A 90 2.56 5.24 0.89
CA ILE A 90 2.36 5.34 -0.55
C ILE A 90 1.08 4.62 -0.98
N THR A 91 0.35 5.19 -1.93
CA THR A 91 -0.83 4.56 -2.57
C THR A 91 -0.85 4.89 -4.05
N GLU A 92 -1.29 3.94 -4.88
CA GLU A 92 -1.58 4.21 -6.29
C GLU A 92 -2.93 4.94 -6.37
N HIS A 93 -2.95 6.07 -7.05
CA HIS A 93 -4.15 6.83 -7.30
C HIS A 93 -4.77 6.49 -8.66
N SER A 94 -3.93 6.45 -9.70
CA SER A 94 -4.27 5.97 -11.05
C SER A 94 -3.02 5.31 -11.65
N PRO A 95 -3.09 4.58 -12.78
CA PRO A 95 -1.96 3.81 -13.29
C PRO A 95 -0.65 4.62 -13.34
N ASP A 96 0.34 4.15 -12.58
CA ASP A 96 1.66 4.78 -12.41
C ASP A 96 1.67 6.23 -11.85
N MET A 97 0.59 6.64 -11.18
CA MET A 97 0.46 7.91 -10.48
C MET A 97 0.24 7.64 -8.99
N PHE A 98 1.21 8.02 -8.16
CA PHE A 98 1.23 7.70 -6.74
C PHE A 98 1.09 8.95 -5.88
N ALA A 99 0.35 8.81 -4.78
CA ALA A 99 0.43 9.73 -3.66
C ALA A 99 1.29 9.11 -2.56
N LEU A 100 2.12 9.92 -1.90
CA LEU A 100 3.02 9.47 -0.85
C LEU A 100 3.22 10.55 0.21
N ILE A 101 3.77 10.16 1.36
CA ILE A 101 4.00 11.06 2.49
C ILE A 101 5.46 11.03 2.93
N THR A 102 5.98 12.22 3.16
CA THR A 102 7.10 12.48 4.08
C THR A 102 6.55 13.31 5.24
N PRO A 103 7.15 13.34 6.44
CA PRO A 103 6.51 13.63 7.74
C PRO A 103 5.12 14.29 7.76
N ASN A 104 4.98 15.50 7.21
CA ASN A 104 3.72 16.21 7.10
C ASN A 104 3.38 16.69 5.67
N THR A 105 4.14 16.26 4.67
CA THR A 105 4.01 16.69 3.28
C THR A 105 3.47 15.57 2.41
N VAL A 106 2.40 15.87 1.68
CA VAL A 106 1.81 14.99 0.67
C VAL A 106 2.42 15.33 -0.69
N TRP A 107 2.93 14.30 -1.37
CA TRP A 107 3.52 14.42 -2.69
C TRP A 107 2.72 13.61 -3.71
N LYS A 108 2.75 14.07 -4.96
CA LYS A 108 2.34 13.32 -6.14
C LYS A 108 3.58 12.90 -6.91
N MET A 109 3.70 11.63 -7.26
CA MET A 109 4.80 11.06 -8.06
C MET A 109 4.24 10.40 -9.32
N ASP A 110 4.66 10.89 -10.49
CA ASP A 110 4.32 10.34 -11.82
C ASP A 110 5.47 9.42 -12.29
N LEU A 111 5.16 8.14 -12.53
CA LEU A 111 6.10 7.12 -13.00
C LEU A 111 5.75 6.59 -14.40
N ASN A 112 4.88 7.29 -15.15
CA ASN A 112 4.53 6.90 -16.51
C ASN A 112 5.78 6.84 -17.41
N ALA A 113 5.79 5.84 -18.30
CA ALA A 113 6.96 5.36 -19.01
C ALA A 113 7.92 6.44 -19.54
N GLY A 114 9.18 6.38 -19.07
CA GLY A 114 10.29 7.20 -19.56
C GLY A 114 10.57 8.48 -18.77
N ARG A 115 9.76 8.79 -17.74
CA ARG A 115 10.01 9.94 -16.86
C ARG A 115 10.85 9.51 -15.66
N GLU A 116 11.86 10.29 -15.33
CA GLU A 116 12.45 10.23 -13.99
C GLU A 116 11.40 10.61 -12.95
N ALA A 117 11.43 9.97 -11.79
CA ALA A 117 10.52 10.29 -10.71
C ALA A 117 10.74 11.74 -10.27
N SER A 118 9.73 12.58 -10.54
CA SER A 118 9.73 13.99 -10.13
C SER A 118 8.55 14.28 -9.21
N PRO A 119 8.64 13.92 -7.91
CA PRO A 119 7.57 14.20 -6.97
C PRO A 119 7.26 15.70 -6.86
N VAL A 120 5.98 16.04 -6.87
CA VAL A 120 5.48 17.41 -6.71
C VAL A 120 4.70 17.49 -5.42
N ARG A 121 5.03 18.46 -4.57
CA ARG A 121 4.27 18.72 -3.34
C ARG A 121 2.84 19.14 -3.67
N VAL A 122 1.89 18.46 -3.06
CA VAL A 122 0.45 18.73 -3.15
C VAL A 122 -0.02 19.57 -1.96
N ALA A 123 0.35 19.15 -0.75
CA ALA A 123 -0.08 19.79 0.49
C ALA A 123 0.97 19.62 1.59
N THR A 124 0.93 20.51 2.57
CA THR A 124 1.59 20.34 3.87
C THR A 124 0.50 20.42 4.92
N LEU A 125 0.37 19.36 5.71
CA LEU A 125 -0.68 19.21 6.71
C LEU A 125 -0.18 19.69 8.08
N PRO A 126 -1.05 20.27 8.92
CA PRO A 126 -0.76 20.51 10.33
C PRO A 126 -0.94 19.19 11.11
N ALA A 127 -0.14 18.19 10.76
CA ALA A 127 -0.22 16.82 11.27
C ALA A 127 0.82 16.55 12.37
N GLY A 128 0.54 15.56 13.22
CA GLY A 128 1.48 15.04 14.21
C GLY A 128 2.35 13.94 13.60
N ASN A 129 1.78 12.74 13.41
CA ASN A 129 2.51 11.60 12.86
C ASN A 129 1.68 10.85 11.80
N LEU A 130 1.88 11.24 10.54
CA LEU A 130 1.20 10.63 9.39
C LEU A 130 1.75 9.23 9.10
N ASN A 131 0.84 8.26 9.06
CA ASN A 131 1.16 6.84 8.87
C ASN A 131 0.48 6.34 7.59
N GLY A 132 -0.45 5.39 7.67
CA GLY A 132 -1.15 4.82 6.53
C GLY A 132 -1.90 5.83 5.65
N MET A 133 -1.95 5.53 4.34
CA MET A 133 -2.73 6.24 3.33
C MET A 133 -3.50 5.24 2.47
N ALA A 134 -4.70 5.60 2.03
CA ALA A 134 -5.40 4.90 0.97
C ALA A 134 -6.01 5.88 -0.02
N THR A 135 -6.08 5.48 -1.29
CA THR A 135 -6.89 6.18 -2.29
C THR A 135 -8.36 6.00 -1.94
N LEU A 136 -9.05 7.12 -1.69
CA LEU A 136 -10.46 7.15 -1.32
C LEU A 136 -11.36 7.27 -2.56
N ASP A 137 -10.96 8.11 -3.51
CA ASP A 137 -11.69 8.34 -4.76
C ASP A 137 -10.71 8.67 -5.88
N GLN A 138 -10.66 7.81 -6.90
CA GLN A 138 -9.77 7.99 -8.05
C GLN A 138 -10.23 9.13 -8.96
N GLU A 139 -11.54 9.27 -9.18
CA GLU A 139 -12.08 10.28 -10.09
C GLU A 139 -11.93 11.69 -9.52
N LEU A 140 -12.10 11.82 -8.20
CA LEU A 140 -12.03 13.12 -7.50
C LEU A 140 -10.63 13.47 -6.97
N GLY A 141 -9.61 12.63 -7.20
CA GLY A 141 -8.26 12.94 -6.73
C GLY A 141 -8.15 12.92 -5.20
N ARG A 142 -8.81 11.99 -4.50
CA ARG A 142 -8.89 11.98 -3.03
C ARG A 142 -8.11 10.84 -2.39
N VAL A 143 -7.38 11.18 -1.34
CA VAL A 143 -6.70 10.22 -0.47
C VAL A 143 -7.09 10.45 0.99
N ALA A 144 -7.22 9.37 1.73
CA ALA A 144 -7.40 9.37 3.17
C ALA A 144 -6.07 9.01 3.84
N ILE A 145 -5.69 9.73 4.88
CA ILE A 145 -4.39 9.62 5.56
C ILE A 145 -4.62 9.57 7.07
N SER A 146 -4.14 8.53 7.73
CA SER A 146 -4.20 8.45 9.20
C SER A 146 -3.12 9.31 9.86
N ASP A 147 -3.50 10.04 10.91
CA ASP A 147 -2.61 10.71 11.86
C ASP A 147 -2.62 9.94 13.17
N SER A 148 -1.54 9.21 13.42
CA SER A 148 -1.41 8.32 14.58
C SER A 148 -1.14 9.05 15.90
N GLU A 149 -0.71 10.32 15.83
CA GLU A 149 -0.49 11.14 17.03
C GLU A 149 -1.78 11.85 17.44
N PHE A 150 -2.53 12.39 16.47
CA PHE A 150 -3.77 13.12 16.77
C PHE A 150 -5.03 12.27 16.73
N GLY A 151 -4.96 11.02 16.27
CA GLY A 151 -6.15 10.15 16.14
C GLY A 151 -7.14 10.68 15.11
N LEU A 152 -6.63 11.28 14.02
CA LEU A 152 -7.41 11.87 12.93
C LEU A 152 -7.23 11.06 11.64
N VAL A 153 -8.17 11.23 10.72
CA VAL A 153 -7.96 10.96 9.30
C VAL A 153 -8.07 12.27 8.53
N TRP A 154 -7.02 12.60 7.81
CA TRP A 154 -6.99 13.69 6.86
C TRP A 154 -7.51 13.20 5.51
N VAL A 155 -8.45 13.93 4.91
CA VAL A 155 -8.81 13.77 3.51
C VAL A 155 -8.15 14.89 2.74
N VAL A 156 -7.25 14.54 1.82
CA VAL A 156 -6.65 15.50 0.88
C VAL A 156 -7.34 15.33 -0.46
N ILE A 157 -7.79 16.44 -1.03
CA ILE A 157 -8.49 16.46 -2.32
C ILE A 157 -7.61 17.10 -3.42
N HIS A 158 -7.95 16.81 -4.67
CA HIS A 158 -7.28 17.36 -5.86
C HIS A 158 -5.79 17.03 -5.98
N ILE A 159 -5.35 15.83 -5.56
CA ILE A 159 -3.95 15.43 -5.72
C ILE A 159 -3.49 15.46 -7.19
N LEU A 160 -4.43 15.37 -8.14
CA LEU A 160 -4.20 15.37 -9.57
C LEU A 160 -3.97 16.75 -10.20
N GLU A 161 -4.46 17.85 -9.62
CA GLU A 161 -4.37 19.15 -10.28
C GLU A 161 -2.92 19.61 -10.41
N ARG A 162 -2.57 20.21 -11.56
CA ARG A 162 -1.30 20.92 -11.71
C ARG A 162 -1.34 22.14 -10.83
N SER A 163 -0.21 22.47 -10.22
CA SER A 163 0.05 23.82 -9.71
C SER A 163 -0.31 24.85 -10.79
N ARG A 164 -1.47 25.50 -10.68
CA ARG A 164 -1.75 26.74 -11.40
C ARG A 164 -1.07 27.87 -10.63
N SER A 165 0.22 28.05 -10.88
CA SER A 165 0.91 29.29 -10.51
C SER A 165 0.60 30.36 -11.57
N SER A 166 -0.51 31.07 -11.43
CA SER A 166 -0.75 32.36 -12.13
C SER A 166 -0.92 33.54 -11.18
N SER A 167 -0.90 33.31 -9.87
CA SER A 167 -0.73 34.30 -8.82
C SER A 167 0.28 33.72 -7.83
N GLY A 168 1.17 34.52 -7.25
CA GLY A 168 2.28 34.09 -6.38
C GLY A 168 1.91 33.35 -5.07
N THR A 169 0.75 32.72 -5.02
CA THR A 169 0.28 31.78 -4.00
C THR A 169 0.68 30.36 -4.37
N LYS A 170 1.47 29.71 -3.49
CA LYS A 170 1.86 28.30 -3.61
C LYS A 170 0.60 27.41 -3.67
N PRO A 171 0.65 26.25 -4.37
CA PRO A 171 -0.46 25.30 -4.34
C PRO A 171 -0.66 24.81 -2.90
N HIS A 172 -1.80 25.13 -2.31
CA HIS A 172 -2.32 24.46 -1.14
C HIS A 172 -3.38 23.51 -1.67
N GLY A 173 -3.09 22.21 -1.76
CA GLY A 173 -4.16 21.22 -1.85
C GLY A 173 -5.14 21.44 -0.70
N GLU A 174 -6.44 21.34 -0.97
CA GLU A 174 -7.46 21.44 0.07
C GLU A 174 -7.47 20.15 0.89
N TYR A 175 -7.62 20.28 2.20
CA TYR A 175 -7.65 19.15 3.12
C TYR A 175 -8.61 19.39 4.28
N GLU A 176 -9.20 18.31 4.79
CA GLU A 176 -10.06 18.31 5.97
C GLU A 176 -9.64 17.19 6.92
N GLY A 177 -9.49 17.49 8.21
CA GLY A 177 -9.18 16.50 9.24
C GLY A 177 -10.43 16.09 10.01
N ARG A 178 -10.70 14.79 10.11
CA ARG A 178 -11.84 14.24 10.85
C ARG A 178 -11.38 13.29 11.96
N PRO A 179 -11.99 13.31 13.15
CA PRO A 179 -11.73 12.32 14.18
C PRO A 179 -11.98 10.89 13.67
N ILE A 180 -11.13 9.93 14.04
CA ILE A 180 -11.35 8.51 13.69
C ILE A 180 -12.73 8.02 14.16
N SER A 181 -13.27 8.55 15.26
CA SER A 181 -14.60 8.20 15.78
C SER A 181 -15.79 8.70 14.94
N SER A 182 -15.53 9.49 13.89
CA SER A 182 -16.57 10.15 13.07
C SER A 182 -16.63 9.65 11.62
N ILE A 183 -15.87 8.60 11.31
CA ILE A 183 -15.72 7.97 9.99
C ILE A 183 -16.46 6.63 10.02
#